data_AF-A0A612Z2T1-F1
#
_entry.id   AF-A0A612Z2T1-F1
#
_cell.length_a   1.000
_cell.length_b   1.000
_cell.length_c   1.000
_cell.angle_alpha   90.00
_cell.angle_beta   90.00
_cell.angle_gamma   90.00
#
_symmetry.space_group_name_H-M   'P 1'
#
loop_
_entity.id
_entity.type
_entity.pdbx_description
1 polymer ?
#
loop_
_entity_poly.entity_id
_entity_poly.type
_entity_poly.pdbx_seq_one_letter_code
_entity_poly.pdbx_strand_id
1 'polypeptide(L)'
;VDREKPDIIHRFWHSGEFKKSKLRYGWAPPHPAFYIRRALYKKYGCFDLNFKIAADYDQMLRLLLVPYLQIIYVPEVFVKMRLGGESTKLNNALLSTKEIIAIMRKHNINWQVAILTRKLSKLWQIFSKFKRSNIS
;
A
#
# COMPACT_ATOMS: atom_id res chain seq x y z
N VAL A 1 -11.22 2.29 10.47
CA VAL A 1 -12.33 2.46 11.42
C VAL A 1 -13.64 2.33 10.69
N ASP A 2 -14.71 1.96 11.40
CA ASP A 2 -16.04 1.88 10.82
C ASP A 2 -16.50 3.25 10.28
N ARG A 3 -17.46 3.25 9.35
CA ARG A 3 -17.95 4.47 8.72
C ARG A 3 -18.85 5.26 9.66
N GLU A 4 -19.66 4.57 10.45
CA GLU A 4 -20.66 5.16 11.35
C GLU A 4 -20.16 5.18 12.80
N LYS A 5 -19.38 4.16 13.20
CA LYS A 5 -18.89 4.00 14.58
C LYS A 5 -17.34 4.07 14.63
N PRO A 6 -16.74 5.27 14.69
CA PRO A 6 -15.28 5.45 14.51
C PRO A 6 -14.41 4.72 15.55
N ASP A 7 -14.98 4.31 16.69
CA ASP A 7 -14.29 3.53 17.73
C ASP A 7 -14.10 2.05 17.33
N ILE A 8 -14.88 1.55 16.35
CA ILE A 8 -14.73 0.20 15.84
C ILE A 8 -13.54 0.13 14.87
N ILE A 9 -12.49 -0.56 15.28
CA ILE A 9 -11.25 -0.73 14.51
C ILE A 9 -11.30 -2.05 13.73
N HIS A 10 -11.53 -1.97 12.42
CA HIS A 10 -11.57 -3.14 11.53
C HIS A 10 -10.20 -3.69 11.11
N ARG A 11 -9.17 -2.84 11.09
CA ARG A 11 -7.80 -3.20 10.71
C ARG A 11 -6.80 -2.23 11.35
N PHE A 12 -5.71 -2.77 11.87
CA PHE A 12 -4.52 -2.06 12.28
C PHE A 12 -3.36 -2.44 11.35
N TRP A 13 -2.66 -1.45 10.79
CA TRP A 13 -1.54 -1.69 9.88
C TRP A 13 -0.23 -1.49 10.62
N HIS A 14 0.59 -2.54 10.68
CA HIS A 14 1.96 -2.47 11.17
C HIS A 14 2.90 -2.85 10.02
N SER A 15 3.57 -1.87 9.42
CA SER A 15 4.43 -2.10 8.24
C SER A 15 5.84 -2.53 8.61
N GLY A 16 6.29 -2.18 9.82
CA GLY A 16 7.66 -2.34 10.28
C GLY A 16 8.67 -1.52 9.48
N GLU A 17 9.96 -1.71 9.78
CA GLU A 17 11.04 -1.03 9.09
C GLU A 17 11.06 -1.34 7.59
N PHE A 18 11.38 -0.30 6.81
CA PHE A 18 11.52 -0.41 5.37
C PHE A 18 12.80 -1.16 5.00
N LYS A 19 12.66 -2.13 4.09
CA LYS A 19 13.78 -2.77 3.40
C LYS A 19 13.49 -2.76 1.91
N LYS A 20 14.42 -2.25 1.10
CA LYS A 20 14.24 -2.14 -0.36
C LYS A 20 13.90 -3.47 -1.04
N SER A 21 14.41 -4.58 -0.52
CA SER A 21 14.09 -5.94 -0.99
C SER A 21 12.60 -6.26 -0.93
N LYS A 22 11.84 -5.70 0.03
CA LYS A 22 10.39 -5.92 0.17
C LYS A 22 9.60 -5.41 -1.04
N LEU A 23 10.09 -4.38 -1.75
CA LEU A 23 9.43 -3.84 -2.94
C LEU A 23 9.29 -4.88 -4.06
N ARG A 24 10.27 -5.78 -4.18
CA ARG A 24 10.25 -6.87 -5.19
C ARG A 24 9.10 -7.85 -4.96
N TYR A 25 8.61 -7.94 -3.72
CA TYR A 25 7.48 -8.77 -3.32
C TYR A 25 6.18 -7.96 -3.19
N GLY A 26 6.09 -6.82 -3.89
CA GLY A 26 4.86 -6.03 -3.94
C GLY A 26 4.50 -5.32 -2.64
N TRP A 27 5.44 -5.18 -1.70
CA TRP A 27 5.25 -4.37 -0.51
C TRP A 27 5.05 -2.90 -0.89
N ALA A 28 4.11 -2.24 -0.23
CA ALA A 28 3.90 -0.81 -0.28
C ALA A 28 3.62 -0.33 1.15
N PRO A 29 4.10 0.86 1.55
CA PRO A 29 3.73 1.42 2.84
C PRO A 29 2.22 1.72 2.86
N PRO A 30 1.59 1.81 4.05
CA PRO A 30 0.22 2.27 4.15
C PRO A 30 0.12 3.69 3.56
N HIS A 31 -0.60 3.85 2.45
CA HIS A 31 -0.72 5.14 1.75
C HIS A 31 -1.13 6.32 2.65
N PRO A 32 -2.01 6.20 3.66
CA PRO A 32 -2.43 7.37 4.43
C PRO A 32 -1.40 7.83 5.47
N ALA A 33 -0.42 6.99 5.79
CA ALA A 33 0.61 7.27 6.78
C ALA A 33 1.98 7.48 6.12
N PHE A 34 2.01 7.76 4.82
CA PHE A 34 3.25 7.99 4.08
C PHE A 34 3.47 9.48 3.82
N TYR A 35 4.51 10.04 4.43
CA TYR A 35 4.84 11.45 4.37
C TYR A 35 6.18 11.67 3.69
N ILE A 36 6.24 12.68 2.82
CA ILE A 36 7.42 12.99 2.02
C ILE A 36 7.65 14.50 2.03
N ARG A 37 8.91 14.92 2.09
CA ARG A 37 9.29 16.34 1.97
C ARG A 37 8.90 16.88 0.60
N ARG A 38 8.29 18.07 0.54
CA ARG A 38 7.88 18.76 -0.70
C ARG A 38 8.99 18.81 -1.77
N ALA A 39 10.24 19.02 -1.36
CA ALA A 39 11.39 19.06 -2.26
C ALA A 39 11.57 17.77 -3.07
N LEU A 40 11.22 16.61 -2.50
CA LEU A 40 11.32 15.32 -3.17
C LEU A 40 10.22 15.14 -4.22
N TYR A 41 8.99 15.64 -3.99
CA TYR A 41 7.98 15.69 -5.03
C TYR A 41 8.42 16.55 -6.22
N LYS A 42 9.00 17.72 -5.95
CA LYS A 42 9.53 18.59 -7.01
C LYS A 42 10.66 17.92 -7.80
N LYS A 43 11.52 17.16 -7.13
CA LYS A 43 12.68 16.50 -7.75
C LYS A 43 12.33 15.22 -8.52
N TYR A 44 11.46 14.37 -7.97
CA TYR A 44 11.16 13.04 -8.54
C TYR A 44 9.79 12.98 -9.25
N GLY A 45 9.07 14.09 -9.26
CA GLY A 45 7.76 14.22 -9.90
C GLY A 45 6.60 13.97 -8.95
N CYS A 46 5.46 14.56 -9.31
CA CYS A 46 4.17 14.38 -8.64
C CYS A 46 3.48 13.09 -9.12
N PHE A 47 2.19 12.96 -8.81
CA PHE A 47 1.36 11.85 -9.27
C PHE A 47 1.27 11.78 -10.79
N ASP A 48 1.40 10.57 -11.32
CA ASP A 48 1.19 10.28 -12.73
C ASP A 48 -0.33 10.14 -12.99
N LEU A 49 -0.90 11.15 -13.66
CA LEU A 49 -2.34 11.27 -13.90
C LEU A 49 -2.89 10.23 -14.88
N ASN A 50 -2.02 9.44 -15.53
CA ASN A 50 -2.43 8.30 -16.35
C ASN A 50 -2.99 7.14 -15.51
N PHE A 51 -2.72 7.11 -14.20
CA PHE A 51 -3.28 6.13 -13.27
C PHE A 51 -4.46 6.75 -12.52
N LYS A 52 -5.65 6.18 -12.65
CA LYS A 52 -6.87 6.69 -12.02
C LYS A 52 -7.00 6.26 -10.56
N ILE A 53 -6.45 5.10 -10.21
CA ILE A 53 -6.60 4.47 -8.89
C ILE A 53 -5.26 4.34 -8.17
N ALA A 54 -4.20 3.95 -8.88
CA ALA A 54 -2.92 3.58 -8.29
C ALA A 54 -1.81 4.64 -8.46
N ALA A 55 -2.18 5.91 -8.69
CA ALA A 55 -1.21 6.99 -8.87
C ALA A 55 -0.31 7.20 -7.64
N ASP A 56 -0.89 7.02 -6.45
CA ASP A 56 -0.15 7.02 -5.18
C ASP A 56 0.91 5.91 -5.14
N TYR A 57 0.57 4.71 -5.60
CA TYR A 57 1.50 3.59 -5.66
C TYR A 57 2.69 3.85 -6.57
N ASP A 58 2.49 4.42 -7.78
CA ASP A 58 3.58 4.81 -8.68
C ASP A 58 4.53 5.82 -8.01
N GLN A 59 3.95 6.84 -7.38
CA GLN A 59 4.68 7.91 -6.74
C GLN A 59 5.51 7.41 -5.55
N MET A 60 4.90 6.59 -4.69
CA MET A 60 5.59 5.96 -3.56
C MET A 60 6.73 5.09 -4.06
N LEU A 61 6.47 4.25 -5.05
CA LEU A 61 7.46 3.31 -5.56
C LEU A 61 8.67 4.01 -6.14
N ARG A 62 8.45 5.08 -6.92
CA ARG A 62 9.51 5.89 -7.50
C ARG A 62 10.47 6.43 -6.43
N LEU A 63 9.93 6.93 -5.32
CA LEU A 63 10.73 7.46 -4.21
C LEU A 63 11.42 6.36 -3.40
N LEU A 64 10.72 5.25 -3.12
CA LEU A 64 11.29 4.11 -2.39
C LEU A 64 12.42 3.41 -3.15
N LEU A 65 12.49 3.58 -4.48
CA LEU A 65 13.55 3.04 -5.31
C LEU A 65 14.81 3.92 -5.35
N VAL A 66 14.74 5.18 -4.89
CA VAL A 66 15.88 6.10 -4.84
C VAL A 66 16.94 5.57 -3.85
N PRO A 67 18.16 5.21 -4.28
CA PRO A 67 19.14 4.50 -3.44
C PRO A 67 19.59 5.26 -2.18
N TYR A 68 19.66 6.58 -2.25
CA TYR A 68 20.20 7.45 -1.19
C TYR A 68 19.12 8.15 -0.37
N LEU A 69 17.84 7.82 -0.59
CA LEU A 69 16.76 8.41 0.18
C LEU A 69 16.63 7.67 1.52
N GLN A 70 16.79 8.42 2.62
CA GLN A 70 16.55 7.88 3.95
C GLN A 70 15.04 7.76 4.18
N ILE A 71 14.59 6.55 4.50
CA ILE A 71 13.19 6.22 4.78
C ILE A 71 13.13 5.70 6.22
N ILE A 72 12.38 6.41 7.05
CA ILE A 72 12.28 6.12 8.49
C ILE A 72 10.87 5.60 8.76
N TYR A 73 10.79 4.46 9.45
CA TYR A 73 9.54 3.97 10.00
C TYR A 73 9.37 4.55 11.40
N VAL A 74 8.22 5.17 11.66
CA VAL A 74 7.87 5.66 12.99
C VAL A 74 6.75 4.78 13.54
N PRO A 75 6.97 4.07 14.66
CA PRO A 75 6.02 3.09 15.20
C PRO A 75 4.86 3.76 15.95
N GLU A 76 4.26 4.81 15.37
CA GLU A 76 3.15 5.58 15.94
C GLU A 76 1.97 5.65 14.98
N VAL A 77 0.77 5.87 15.54
CA VAL A 77 -0.47 5.97 14.77
C VAL A 77 -0.74 7.43 14.43
N PHE A 78 -0.46 7.82 13.18
CA PHE A 78 -0.74 9.18 12.70
C PHE A 78 -2.16 9.37 12.15
N VAL A 79 -2.77 8.32 11.57
CA VAL A 79 -4.03 8.44 10.84
C VAL A 79 -4.98 7.29 11.11
N LYS A 80 -6.27 7.62 11.32
CA LYS A 80 -7.40 6.68 11.27
C LYS A 80 -8.20 6.91 9.98
N MET A 81 -8.24 5.92 9.09
CA MET A 81 -9.09 5.97 7.89
C MET A 81 -10.39 5.20 8.06
N ARG A 82 -11.50 5.75 7.56
CA ARG A 82 -12.78 5.04 7.44
C ARG A 82 -12.68 3.93 6.40
N LEU A 83 -13.41 2.85 6.61
CA LEU A 83 -13.56 1.80 5.60
C LEU A 83 -14.32 2.32 4.37
N GLY A 84 -13.95 1.81 3.20
CA GLY A 84 -14.51 2.21 1.92
C GLY A 84 -13.60 3.16 1.13
N GLY A 85 -13.86 3.30 -0.17
CA GLY A 85 -13.09 4.12 -1.09
C GLY A 85 -13.14 3.58 -2.52
N GLU A 86 -12.65 4.34 -3.48
CA GLU A 86 -12.69 3.97 -4.90
C GLU A 86 -12.00 2.64 -5.18
N SER A 87 -10.88 2.35 -4.53
CA SER A 87 -10.13 1.09 -4.65
C SER A 87 -10.80 -0.11 -3.98
N THR A 88 -11.85 0.11 -3.18
CA THR A 88 -12.61 -0.96 -2.51
C THR A 88 -13.84 -1.39 -3.29
N LYS A 89 -14.26 -0.60 -4.30
CA LYS A 89 -15.38 -0.95 -5.18
C LYS A 89 -14.98 -2.13 -6.07
N LEU A 90 -15.84 -3.17 -6.16
CA LEU A 90 -15.59 -4.36 -6.98
C LEU A 90 -15.35 -4.01 -8.45
N ASN A 91 -16.11 -3.05 -8.99
CA ASN A 91 -15.99 -2.56 -10.36
C ASN A 91 -14.60 -1.98 -10.66
N ASN A 92 -13.91 -1.47 -9.64
CA ASN A 92 -12.60 -0.85 -9.74
C ASN A 92 -11.44 -1.81 -9.43
N ALA A 93 -11.73 -3.03 -8.95
CA ALA A 93 -10.70 -3.99 -8.54
C ALA A 93 -9.84 -4.47 -9.73
N LEU A 94 -10.46 -4.69 -10.90
CA LEU A 94 -9.76 -5.07 -12.12
C LEU A 94 -8.88 -3.93 -12.64
N LEU A 95 -9.40 -2.70 -12.68
CA LEU A 95 -8.64 -1.52 -13.09
C LEU A 95 -7.46 -1.27 -12.14
N SER A 96 -7.69 -1.31 -10.82
CA SER A 96 -6.64 -1.17 -9.82
C SER A 96 -5.52 -2.20 -10.00
N THR A 97 -5.89 -3.46 -10.24
CA THR A 97 -4.91 -4.53 -10.50
C THR A 97 -4.12 -4.28 -11.79
N LYS A 98 -4.80 -3.87 -12.86
CA LYS A 98 -4.16 -3.55 -14.15
C LYS A 98 -3.17 -2.39 -14.02
N GLU A 99 -3.53 -1.32 -13.31
CA GLU A 99 -2.65 -0.18 -13.06
C GLU A 99 -1.45 -0.58 -12.20
N ILE A 100 -1.64 -1.37 -11.13
CA ILE A 100 -0.54 -1.87 -10.31
C ILE A 100 0.44 -2.70 -11.14
N ILE A 101 -0.04 -3.57 -12.03
CA ILE A 101 0.82 -4.36 -12.93
C ILE A 101 1.59 -3.44 -13.90
N ALA A 102 0.92 -2.43 -14.47
CA ALA A 102 1.57 -1.47 -15.35
C ALA A 102 2.69 -0.69 -14.63
N ILE A 103 2.43 -0.24 -13.40
CA ILE A 103 3.42 0.43 -12.54
C ILE A 103 4.58 -0.49 -12.22
N MET A 104 4.33 -1.75 -11.82
CA MET A 104 5.40 -2.71 -11.54
C MET A 104 6.29 -2.95 -12.77
N ARG A 105 5.70 -3.07 -13.96
CA ARG A 105 6.46 -3.19 -15.22
C ARG A 105 7.29 -1.93 -15.49
N LYS A 106 6.71 -0.73 -15.35
CA LYS A 106 7.39 0.56 -15.50
C LYS A 106 8.63 0.69 -14.62
N HIS A 107 8.61 0.10 -13.42
CA HIS A 107 9.71 0.15 -12.45
C HIS A 107 10.57 -1.12 -12.38
N ASN A 108 10.49 -2.01 -13.39
CA ASN A 108 11.26 -3.26 -13.47
C ASN A 108 11.09 -4.20 -12.25
N ILE A 109 9.87 -4.25 -11.71
CA ILE A 109 9.48 -5.17 -10.63
C ILE A 109 8.77 -6.38 -11.22
N ASN A 110 9.14 -7.57 -10.74
CA ASN A 110 8.46 -8.80 -11.14
C ASN A 110 7.02 -8.82 -10.59
N TRP A 111 6.08 -8.41 -11.44
CA TRP A 111 4.67 -8.28 -11.08
C TRP A 111 4.02 -9.63 -10.74
N GLN A 112 4.50 -10.75 -11.31
CA GLN A 112 3.93 -12.07 -11.05
C GLN A 112 4.18 -12.47 -9.59
N VAL A 113 5.44 -12.34 -9.16
CA VAL A 113 5.85 -12.61 -7.76
C VAL A 113 5.14 -11.65 -6.81
N ALA A 114 5.10 -10.36 -7.15
CA ALA A 114 4.47 -9.33 -6.32
C ALA A 114 2.95 -9.52 -6.16
N ILE A 115 2.23 -9.88 -7.21
CA ILE A 115 0.78 -10.13 -7.11
C ILE A 115 0.49 -11.41 -6.34
N LEU A 116 1.27 -12.48 -6.57
CA LEU A 116 1.13 -13.73 -5.84
C LEU A 116 1.33 -13.53 -4.33
N THR A 117 2.43 -12.90 -3.94
CA THR A 117 2.75 -12.59 -2.53
C THR A 117 1.70 -11.70 -1.87
N ARG A 118 1.17 -10.70 -2.57
CA ARG A 118 0.07 -9.85 -2.06
C ARG A 118 -1.22 -10.64 -1.85
N LYS A 119 -1.60 -11.53 -2.78
CA LYS A 119 -2.78 -12.39 -2.65
C LYS A 119 -2.62 -13.37 -1.48
N LEU A 120 -1.46 -14.03 -1.38
CA LEU A 120 -1.14 -14.94 -0.27
C LEU A 120 -1.18 -14.20 1.08
N SER A 121 -0.60 -13.01 1.16
CA SER A 121 -0.64 -12.18 2.37
C SER A 121 -2.07 -11.79 2.76
N LYS A 122 -2.95 -11.55 1.77
CA LYS A 122 -4.37 -11.25 2.02
C LYS A 122 -5.13 -12.49 2.50
N LEU A 123 -4.86 -13.66 1.92
CA LEU A 123 -5.42 -14.95 2.38
C LEU A 123 -4.99 -15.23 3.82
N TRP A 124 -3.70 -15.09 4.12
CA TRP A 124 -3.17 -15.27 5.47
C TRP A 124 -3.82 -14.32 6.49
N GLN A 125 -4.09 -13.07 6.11
CA GLN A 125 -4.82 -12.12 6.95
C GLN A 125 -6.26 -12.57 7.23
N ILE A 126 -6.92 -13.23 6.28
CA ILE A 126 -8.27 -13.78 6.47
C ILE A 126 -8.21 -15.00 7.40
N PHE A 127 -7.30 -15.94 7.15
CA PHE A 127 -7.11 -17.13 7.98
C PHE A 127 -6.70 -16.79 9.43
N SER A 128 -5.79 -15.84 9.63
CA SER A 128 -5.37 -15.40 10.96
C SER A 128 -6.49 -14.68 11.72
N LYS A 129 -7.37 -13.94 11.04
CA LYS A 129 -8.59 -13.38 11.65
C LYS A 129 -9.55 -14.49 12.11
N PHE A 130 -9.76 -15.52 11.28
CA PHE A 130 -10.60 -16.67 11.62
C PHE A 130 -10.07 -17.45 12.84
N LYS A 131 -8.75 -17.63 12.94
CA LYS A 131 -8.14 -18.28 14.10
C LYS A 131 -8.32 -17.48 15.39
N ARG A 132 -8.35 -16.14 15.31
CA ARG A 132 -8.59 -15.26 16.47
C ARG A 132 -10.05 -15.20 16.92
N SER A 133 -11.01 -15.44 16.02
CA SER A 133 -12.44 -15.46 16.37
C SER A 133 -12.93 -16.79 16.95
N ASN A 134 -12.18 -17.89 16.75
CA ASN A 134 -12.51 -19.21 17.29
C ASN A 134 -11.82 -19.52 18.64
N ILE A 135 -11.22 -18.50 19.28
CA ILE A 135 -10.54 -18.60 20.58
C ILE A 135 -11.21 -17.67 21.62
N SER A 136 -12.36 -17.07 21.30
CA SER A 136 -13.18 -16.27 22.21
C SER A 136 -14.41 -17.02 22.67
#